data_AF-A0A9X3SDI8-F1
#
_entry.id   AF-A0A9X3SDI8-F1
#
_cell.length_a   1.000
_cell.length_b   1.000
_cell.length_c   1.000
_cell.angle_alpha   90.00
_cell.angle_beta   90.00
_cell.angle_gamma   90.00
#
_symmetry.space_group_name_H-M   'P 1'
#
loop_
_entity.id
_entity.type
_entity.pdbx_description
1 polymer ?
#
loop_
_entity_poly.entity_id
_entity_poly.type
_entity_poly.pdbx_seq_one_letter_code
_entity_poly.pdbx_strand_id
1 'polypeptide(L)'
;MTLARVLVIAVAAVTTAGAVLADLVVPELAAQHAFNPRWPPHAKFHDAQYMVMTVLLGLFGLVLALRREPGGRDRLLGAAAVLAVPWAAMLAAPLFPGTATYDPEFADRTVFVLGLHGQIFLALVLLTALLAAVALALGALPCHRGRSAPDLRAR
;
A
#
# COMPACT_ATOMS: atom_id res chain seq x y z
N MET A 1 12.61 -16.30 1.62
CA MET A 1 11.54 -15.57 2.35
C MET A 1 10.21 -16.07 1.83
N THR A 2 9.14 -16.09 2.63
CA THR A 2 7.81 -16.53 2.14
C THR A 2 7.21 -15.49 1.19
N LEU A 3 6.38 -15.92 0.23
CA LEU A 3 5.68 -15.01 -0.70
C LEU A 3 4.88 -13.94 0.05
N ALA A 4 4.15 -14.34 1.10
CA ALA A 4 3.42 -13.40 1.96
C ALA A 4 4.32 -12.28 2.51
N ARG A 5 5.54 -12.61 2.93
CA ARG A 5 6.49 -11.63 3.46
C ARG A 5 7.04 -10.71 2.36
N VAL A 6 7.29 -11.24 1.16
CA VAL A 6 7.72 -10.45 0.01
C VAL A 6 6.65 -9.42 -0.36
N LEU A 7 5.37 -9.83 -0.42
CA LEU A 7 4.25 -8.93 -0.70
C LEU A 7 4.15 -7.80 0.35
N VAL A 8 4.20 -8.13 1.64
CA VAL A 8 4.15 -7.13 2.71
C VAL A 8 5.33 -6.14 2.62
N ILE A 9 6.54 -6.62 2.33
CA ILE A 9 7.73 -5.75 2.19
C ILE A 9 7.60 -4.85 0.96
N ALA A 10 7.11 -5.37 -0.17
CA ALA A 10 6.88 -4.58 -1.37
C ALA A 10 5.86 -3.45 -1.09
N VAL A 11 4.75 -3.77 -0.42
CA VAL A 11 3.76 -2.76 -0.02
C VAL A 11 4.38 -1.75 0.96
N ALA A 12 5.18 -2.20 1.93
CA ALA A 12 5.86 -1.30 2.85
C ALA A 12 6.78 -0.30 2.13
N ALA A 13 7.53 -0.76 1.14
CA ALA A 13 8.39 0.10 0.33
C ALA A 13 7.57 1.15 -0.45
N VAL A 14 6.49 0.73 -1.10
CA VAL A 14 5.58 1.65 -1.82
C VAL A 14 4.92 2.65 -0.87
N THR A 15 4.41 2.21 0.29
CA THR A 15 3.82 3.11 1.30
C THR A 15 4.85 4.11 1.83
N THR A 16 6.12 3.71 1.95
CA THR A 16 7.18 4.59 2.46
C THR A 16 7.57 5.66 1.41
N ALA A 17 7.72 5.26 0.15
CA ALA A 17 8.29 6.12 -0.88
C ALA A 17 7.24 6.83 -1.75
N GLY A 18 6.04 6.28 -1.89
CA GLY A 18 5.06 6.70 -2.89
C GLY A 18 4.69 8.18 -2.81
N ALA A 19 4.19 8.63 -1.66
CA ALA A 19 3.81 10.03 -1.45
C ALA A 19 5.03 10.97 -1.56
N VAL A 20 6.18 10.59 -1.01
CA VAL A 20 7.41 11.40 -1.13
C VAL A 20 7.82 11.60 -2.58
N LEU A 21 7.76 10.54 -3.39
CA LEU A 21 8.08 10.63 -4.81
C LEU A 21 7.06 11.47 -5.58
N ALA A 22 5.77 11.25 -5.35
CA ALA A 22 4.70 12.00 -6.00
C ALA A 22 4.75 13.49 -5.64
N ASP A 23 4.95 13.81 -4.37
CA ASP A 23 4.69 15.16 -3.86
C ASP A 23 5.95 16.02 -3.86
N LEU A 24 7.16 15.42 -3.82
CA LEU A 24 8.43 16.16 -3.76
C LEU A 24 9.37 15.94 -4.94
N VAL A 25 9.26 14.82 -5.66
CA VAL A 25 10.28 14.42 -6.65
C VAL A 25 9.78 14.51 -8.09
N VAL A 26 8.55 14.08 -8.37
CA VAL A 26 7.97 14.09 -9.72
C VAL A 26 7.24 15.42 -9.95
N PRO A 27 7.77 16.37 -10.75
CA PRO A 27 7.25 17.73 -10.80
C PRO A 27 5.77 17.82 -11.21
N GLU A 28 5.34 16.97 -12.16
CA GLU A 28 3.97 16.95 -12.65
C GLU A 28 2.96 16.42 -11.62
N LEU A 29 3.40 15.56 -10.70
CA LEU A 29 2.57 15.08 -9.59
C LEU A 29 2.61 16.07 -8.43
N ALA A 30 3.78 16.61 -8.12
CA ALA A 30 4.00 17.59 -7.07
C ALA A 30 3.18 18.86 -7.29
N ALA A 31 3.03 19.29 -8.56
CA ALA A 31 2.19 20.41 -8.94
C ALA A 31 0.70 20.21 -8.63
N GLN A 32 0.24 18.96 -8.45
CA GLN A 32 -1.14 18.63 -8.05
C GLN A 32 -1.31 18.48 -6.54
N HIS A 33 -0.22 18.58 -5.76
CA HIS A 33 -0.19 18.35 -4.32
C HIS A 33 0.46 19.53 -3.57
N ALA A 34 1.43 19.29 -2.67
CA ALA A 34 2.14 20.28 -1.86
C ALA A 34 2.60 21.55 -2.62
N PHE A 35 2.96 21.42 -3.90
CA PHE A 35 3.46 22.53 -4.72
C PHE A 35 2.40 23.24 -5.55
N ASN A 36 1.12 22.86 -5.43
CA ASN A 36 0.03 23.58 -6.09
C ASN A 36 -0.11 25.00 -5.49
N PRO A 37 0.06 26.09 -6.27
CA PRO A 37 -0.10 27.45 -5.76
C PRO A 37 -1.55 27.80 -5.38
N ARG A 38 -2.55 27.04 -5.88
CA ARG A 38 -3.97 27.27 -5.59
C ARG A 38 -4.44 26.61 -4.28
N TRP A 39 -3.69 25.65 -3.76
CA TRP A 39 -4.01 25.02 -2.48
C TRP A 39 -3.81 25.99 -1.31
N PRO A 40 -4.79 26.11 -0.39
CA PRO A 40 -4.61 26.90 0.81
C PRO A 40 -3.52 26.28 1.70
N PRO A 41 -2.86 27.07 2.57
CA PRO A 41 -1.80 26.55 3.45
C PRO A 41 -2.21 25.33 4.28
N HIS A 42 -3.48 25.24 4.69
CA HIS A 42 -3.98 24.13 5.50
C HIS A 42 -4.10 22.81 4.71
N ALA A 43 -4.44 22.85 3.41
CA ALA A 43 -4.45 21.66 2.56
C ALA A 43 -3.03 21.10 2.41
N LYS A 44 -2.03 21.98 2.20
CA LYS A 44 -0.61 21.60 2.15
C LYS A 44 -0.11 21.02 3.46
N PHE A 45 -0.61 21.52 4.61
CA PHE A 45 -0.30 20.93 5.91
C PHE A 45 -0.80 19.48 6.01
N HIS A 46 -2.05 19.22 5.62
CA HIS A 46 -2.61 17.87 5.66
C HIS A 46 -1.96 16.91 4.65
N ASP A 47 -1.54 17.41 3.49
CA ASP A 47 -0.75 16.68 2.50
C ASP A 47 0.63 16.28 3.06
N ALA A 48 1.37 17.24 3.62
CA ALA A 48 2.65 16.96 4.29
C ALA A 48 2.48 16.03 5.49
N GLN A 49 1.41 16.19 6.27
CA GLN A 49 1.05 15.27 7.35
C GLN A 49 0.83 13.85 6.81
N TYR A 50 0.11 13.70 5.69
CA TYR A 50 -0.15 12.41 5.06
C TYR A 50 1.16 11.77 4.59
N MET A 51 1.99 12.51 3.86
CA MET A 51 3.31 12.03 3.38
C MET A 51 4.20 11.54 4.53
N VAL A 52 4.33 12.31 5.61
CA VAL A 52 5.13 11.90 6.78
C VAL A 52 4.50 10.68 7.46
N MET A 53 3.18 10.64 7.60
CA MET A 53 2.47 9.52 8.18
C MET A 53 2.69 8.23 7.38
N THR A 54 2.63 8.28 6.04
CA THR A 54 2.88 7.08 5.21
C THR A 54 4.33 6.61 5.30
N VAL A 55 5.30 7.52 5.40
CA VAL A 55 6.71 7.15 5.69
C VAL A 55 6.79 6.38 7.01
N LEU A 56 6.21 6.90 8.09
CA LEU A 56 6.26 6.26 9.40
C LEU A 56 5.55 4.90 9.38
N LEU A 57 4.33 4.81 8.85
CA LEU A 57 3.57 3.57 8.75
C LEU A 57 4.28 2.53 7.88
N GLY A 58 4.89 2.96 6.77
CA GLY A 58 5.71 2.12 5.90
C GLY A 58 6.91 1.52 6.63
N LEU A 59 7.67 2.35 7.36
CA LEU A 59 8.81 1.90 8.17
C LEU A 59 8.38 0.97 9.31
N PHE A 60 7.29 1.28 10.01
CA PHE A 60 6.74 0.39 11.05
C PHE A 60 6.34 -0.97 10.47
N GLY A 61 5.62 -0.98 9.34
CA GLY A 61 5.27 -2.20 8.62
C GLY A 61 6.49 -3.00 8.20
N LEU A 62 7.53 -2.34 7.69
CA LEU A 62 8.79 -2.97 7.28
C LEU A 62 9.52 -3.60 8.47
N VAL A 63 9.64 -2.89 9.60
CA VAL A 63 10.26 -3.41 10.82
C VAL A 63 9.52 -4.66 11.32
N LEU A 64 8.19 -4.63 11.35
CA LEU A 64 7.38 -5.79 11.73
C LEU A 64 7.58 -6.96 10.76
N ALA A 65 7.67 -6.69 9.45
CA ALA A 65 7.84 -7.69 8.41
C ALA A 65 9.26 -8.29 8.35
N LEU A 66 10.30 -7.60 8.82
CA LEU A 66 11.69 -8.07 8.76
C LEU A 66 12.12 -8.85 10.01
N ARG A 67 11.53 -8.59 11.17
CA ARG A 67 11.90 -9.30 12.42
C ARG A 67 11.62 -10.81 12.31
N ARG A 68 12.59 -11.61 12.77
CA ARG A 68 12.57 -13.08 12.77
C ARG A 68 12.63 -13.60 14.21
N GLU A 69 11.49 -13.56 14.89
CA GLU A 69 11.34 -14.05 16.27
C GLU A 69 10.16 -15.04 16.32
N PRO A 70 9.96 -15.77 17.44
CA PRO A 70 8.74 -16.51 17.70
C PRO A 70 7.49 -15.62 17.50
N GLY A 71 6.43 -16.17 16.87
CA GLY A 71 5.22 -15.41 16.52
C GLY A 71 5.27 -14.68 15.16
N GLY A 72 6.11 -15.13 14.23
CA GLY A 72 6.29 -14.49 12.92
C GLY A 72 5.04 -14.34 12.05
N ARG A 73 3.98 -15.13 12.29
CA ARG A 73 2.68 -14.97 11.61
C ARG A 73 1.95 -13.73 12.11
N ASP A 74 1.76 -13.60 13.41
CA ASP A 74 0.95 -12.52 13.99
C ASP A 74 1.58 -11.15 13.74
N ARG A 75 2.92 -11.08 13.73
CA ARG A 75 3.64 -9.86 13.30
C ARG A 75 3.45 -9.52 11.84
N LEU A 76 3.39 -10.53 10.97
CA LEU A 76 3.13 -10.31 9.54
C LEU A 76 1.70 -9.81 9.30
N LEU A 77 0.74 -10.33 10.07
CA LEU A 77 -0.65 -9.82 10.07
C LEU A 77 -0.70 -8.39 10.61
N GLY A 78 0.01 -8.09 11.69
CA GLY A 78 0.14 -6.74 12.22
C GLY A 78 0.78 -5.77 11.23
N ALA A 79 1.84 -6.19 10.53
CA ALA A 79 2.45 -5.40 9.45
C ALA A 79 1.45 -5.11 8.34
N ALA A 80 0.70 -6.13 7.89
CA ALA A 80 -0.32 -5.95 6.86
C ALA A 80 -1.44 -5.00 7.32
N ALA A 81 -1.89 -5.10 8.57
CA ALA A 81 -2.90 -4.21 9.14
C ALA A 81 -2.42 -2.75 9.17
N VAL A 82 -1.21 -2.50 9.68
CA VAL A 82 -0.60 -1.15 9.70
C VAL A 82 -0.48 -0.56 8.31
N LEU A 83 -0.01 -1.35 7.35
CA LEU A 83 0.18 -0.91 5.96
C LEU A 83 -1.14 -0.70 5.21
N ALA A 84 -2.23 -1.36 5.60
CA ALA A 84 -3.54 -1.18 4.98
C ALA A 84 -4.18 0.17 5.32
N VAL A 85 -3.88 0.74 6.50
CA VAL A 85 -4.50 1.97 7.00
C VAL A 85 -4.51 3.13 5.98
N PRO A 86 -3.38 3.56 5.40
CA PRO A 86 -3.37 4.73 4.51
C PRO A 86 -4.15 4.47 3.22
N TRP A 87 -4.10 3.25 2.68
CA TRP A 87 -4.78 2.87 1.44
C TRP A 87 -6.30 2.69 1.65
N ALA A 88 -6.71 2.11 2.78
CA ALA A 88 -8.13 2.00 3.13
C ALA A 88 -8.75 3.38 3.40
N ALA A 89 -8.03 4.24 4.14
CA ALA A 89 -8.46 5.63 4.37
C ALA A 89 -8.60 6.41 3.05
N MET A 90 -7.68 6.21 2.11
CA MET A 90 -7.73 6.83 0.79
C MET A 90 -8.96 6.39 -0.04
N LEU A 91 -9.35 5.11 0.02
CA LEU A 91 -10.59 4.64 -0.62
C LEU A 91 -11.85 5.22 0.03
N ALA A 92 -11.80 5.50 1.33
CA ALA A 92 -12.92 6.09 2.07
C ALA A 92 -13.02 7.61 1.90
N ALA A 93 -11.94 8.30 1.52
CA ALA A 93 -11.90 9.76 1.43
C ALA A 93 -13.01 10.35 0.53
N PRO A 94 -13.34 9.80 -0.66
CA PRO A 94 -14.42 10.30 -1.52
C PRO A 94 -15.82 10.24 -0.90
N LEU A 95 -16.01 9.52 0.21
CA LEU A 95 -17.28 9.47 0.94
C LEU A 95 -17.55 10.75 1.74
N PHE A 96 -16.53 11.61 1.93
CA PHE A 96 -16.66 12.85 2.67
C PHE A 96 -16.99 14.02 1.72
N PRO A 97 -17.91 14.92 2.11
CA PRO A 97 -18.35 16.02 1.25
C PRO A 97 -17.18 16.96 0.92
N GLY A 98 -17.14 17.41 -0.33
CA GLY A 98 -16.13 18.36 -0.80
C GLY A 98 -14.75 17.76 -1.07
N THR A 99 -14.62 16.43 -1.05
CA THR A 99 -13.39 15.73 -1.44
C THR A 99 -13.42 15.33 -2.91
N ALA A 100 -12.25 15.34 -3.55
CA ALA A 100 -12.04 14.86 -4.91
C ALA A 100 -10.66 14.22 -5.01
N THR A 101 -10.48 13.32 -5.97
CA THR A 101 -9.18 12.66 -6.20
C THR A 101 -8.18 13.54 -6.97
N TYR A 102 -8.67 14.61 -7.59
CA TYR A 102 -7.88 15.62 -8.31
C TYR A 102 -8.70 16.92 -8.41
N ASP A 103 -8.03 18.06 -8.53
CA ASP A 103 -8.70 19.34 -8.77
C ASP A 103 -9.08 19.48 -10.26
N PRO A 104 -10.19 20.17 -10.61
CA PRO A 104 -10.63 20.35 -12.00
C PRO A 104 -9.56 20.91 -12.96
N GLU A 105 -8.61 21.69 -12.43
CA GLU A 105 -7.49 22.23 -13.21
C GLU A 105 -6.49 21.18 -13.72
N PHE A 106 -6.54 19.95 -13.20
CA PHE A 106 -5.67 18.84 -13.62
C PHE A 106 -6.40 17.82 -14.50
N ALA A 107 -7.68 18.02 -14.82
CA ALA A 107 -8.51 17.02 -15.51
C ALA A 107 -7.86 16.44 -16.78
N ASP A 108 -7.17 17.27 -17.57
CA ASP A 108 -6.54 16.86 -18.84
C ASP A 108 -5.20 16.11 -18.67
N ARG A 109 -4.62 16.13 -17.47
CA ARG A 109 -3.32 15.50 -17.15
C ARG A 109 -3.38 14.46 -16.04
N THR A 110 -4.55 14.28 -15.44
CA THR A 110 -4.80 13.25 -14.45
C THR A 110 -4.77 11.87 -15.11
N VAL A 111 -4.03 10.95 -14.49
CA VAL A 111 -3.89 9.58 -15.01
C VAL A 111 -5.04 8.72 -14.50
N PHE A 112 -5.74 8.07 -15.45
CA PHE A 112 -6.75 7.07 -15.16
C PHE A 112 -6.29 5.69 -15.61
N VAL A 113 -6.56 4.69 -14.78
CA VAL A 113 -6.29 3.27 -15.06
C VAL A 113 -7.58 2.51 -14.88
N LEU A 114 -8.06 1.86 -15.95
CA LEU A 114 -9.36 1.16 -15.96
C LEU A 114 -10.54 2.06 -15.50
N GLY A 115 -10.51 3.34 -15.85
CA GLY A 115 -11.54 4.32 -15.46
C GLY A 115 -11.45 4.82 -14.02
N LEU A 116 -10.45 4.37 -13.25
CA LEU A 116 -10.21 4.84 -11.87
C LEU A 116 -9.05 5.82 -11.84
N HIS A 117 -9.12 6.81 -10.95
CA HIS A 117 -7.99 7.68 -10.66
C HIS A 117 -6.76 6.84 -10.27
N GLY A 118 -5.57 7.17 -10.78
CA GLY A 118 -4.36 6.35 -10.61
C GLY A 118 -4.05 6.02 -9.15
N GLN A 119 -4.27 6.97 -8.23
CA GLN A 119 -4.08 6.76 -6.80
C GLN A 119 -5.10 5.78 -6.18
N ILE A 120 -6.36 5.81 -6.62
CA ILE A 120 -7.40 4.86 -6.18
C ILE A 120 -7.11 3.46 -6.73
N PHE A 121 -6.70 3.37 -7.99
CA PHE A 121 -6.28 2.11 -8.60
C PHE A 121 -5.09 1.50 -7.83
N LEU A 122 -4.07 2.30 -7.51
CA LEU A 122 -2.92 1.85 -6.73
C LEU A 122 -3.34 1.37 -5.33
N ALA A 123 -4.24 2.09 -4.65
CA ALA A 123 -4.78 1.67 -3.35
C ALA A 123 -5.42 0.28 -3.42
N LEU A 124 -6.24 0.00 -4.45
CA LEU A 124 -6.86 -1.32 -4.66
C LEU A 124 -5.82 -2.41 -4.90
N VAL A 125 -4.79 -2.13 -5.72
CA VAL A 125 -3.70 -3.08 -5.99
C VAL A 125 -2.97 -3.44 -4.70
N LEU A 126 -2.59 -2.45 -3.89
CA LEU A 126 -1.82 -2.66 -2.67
C LEU A 126 -2.66 -3.35 -1.58
N LEU A 127 -3.93 -2.98 -1.42
CA LEU A 127 -4.85 -3.66 -0.50
C LEU A 127 -5.07 -5.12 -0.93
N THR A 128 -5.20 -5.39 -2.23
CA THR A 128 -5.32 -6.76 -2.75
C THR A 128 -4.04 -7.57 -2.48
N ALA A 129 -2.86 -6.97 -2.65
CA ALA A 129 -1.59 -7.60 -2.33
C ALA A 129 -1.47 -7.93 -0.82
N LEU A 130 -1.93 -7.03 0.05
CA LEU A 130 -1.97 -7.28 1.50
C LEU A 130 -2.97 -8.39 1.87
N LEU A 131 -4.17 -8.40 1.26
CA LEU A 131 -5.15 -9.47 1.46
C LEU A 131 -4.60 -10.83 1.02
N ALA A 132 -3.93 -10.88 -0.14
CA ALA A 132 -3.26 -12.09 -0.61
C ALA A 132 -2.16 -12.55 0.36
N ALA A 133 -1.36 -11.62 0.89
CA ALA A 133 -0.35 -11.93 1.89
C ALA A 133 -0.96 -12.50 3.18
N VAL A 134 -2.07 -11.93 3.65
CA VAL A 134 -2.83 -12.43 4.81
C VAL A 134 -3.37 -13.83 4.54
N ALA A 135 -4.01 -14.05 3.40
CA ALA A 135 -4.56 -15.36 3.04
C ALA A 135 -3.46 -16.45 2.94
N LEU A 136 -2.30 -16.11 2.37
CA LEU A 136 -1.12 -16.99 2.35
C LEU A 136 -0.58 -17.27 3.76
N ALA A 137 -0.53 -16.26 4.63
CA ALA A 137 -0.05 -16.41 6.00
C ALA A 137 -0.99 -17.23 6.88
N LEU A 138 -2.29 -17.19 6.59
CA LEU A 138 -3.33 -17.98 7.26
C LEU A 138 -3.48 -19.39 6.68
N GLY A 139 -2.83 -19.69 5.54
CA GLY A 139 -2.98 -20.98 4.85
C GLY A 139 -4.31 -21.14 4.10
N ALA A 140 -5.02 -20.04 3.84
CA ALA A 140 -6.31 -20.02 3.14
C ALA A 140 -6.18 -20.15 1.61
N LEU A 141 -4.96 -19.98 1.06
CA LEU A 141 -4.66 -20.20 -0.36
C LEU A 141 -3.93 -21.54 -0.53
N PRO A 142 -4.39 -22.42 -1.43
CA PRO A 142 -3.73 -23.70 -1.66
C PRO A 142 -2.34 -23.47 -2.24
N CYS A 143 -1.31 -23.67 -1.42
CA CYS A 143 0.04 -23.85 -1.91
C CYS A 143 0.09 -25.24 -2.53
N HIS A 144 0.33 -25.32 -3.85
CA HIS A 144 0.54 -26.59 -4.54
C HIS A 144 1.83 -27.24 -4.01
N ARG A 145 1.75 -27.87 -2.83
CA ARG A 145 2.78 -28.81 -2.38
C ARG A 145 2.66 -29.99 -3.32
N GLY A 146 3.65 -30.17 -4.18
CA GLY A 146 3.80 -31.39 -4.97
C GLY A 146 3.64 -32.58 -4.03
N ARG A 147 2.71 -33.49 -4.38
CA ARG A 147 2.56 -34.77 -3.69
C ARG A 147 3.92 -35.46 -3.70
N SER A 148 4.50 -35.69 -2.53
CA SER A 148 5.59 -36.65 -2.40
C SER A 148 5.08 -38.00 -2.92
N ALA A 149 5.79 -38.60 -3.87
CA ALA A 149 5.49 -39.91 -4.41
C ALA A 149 5.46 -40.96 -3.27
N PRO A 150 4.61 -42.00 -3.36
CA PRO A 150 4.62 -43.08 -2.38
C PRO A 150 5.95 -43.84 -2.44
N ASP A 151 6.51 -44.09 -1.25
CA ASP A 151 7.74 -44.84 -1.06
C ASP A 151 7.53 -46.30 -1.50
N LEU A 152 8.05 -46.64 -2.68
CA LEU A 152 8.01 -47.96 -3.30
C LEU A 152 9.30 -48.73 -2.99
N ARG A 153 9.63 -48.93 -1.70
CA ARG A 153 10.67 -49.87 -1.27
C ARG A 153 10.29 -50.58 0.02
N ALA A 154 9.28 -51.43 -0.08
CA ALA A 154 9.13 -52.58 0.81
C ALA A 154 8.47 -53.71 0.02
N ARG A 155 9.30 -54.55 -0.61
CA ARG A 155 9.04 -55.96 -0.96
C ARG A 155 10.32 -56.56 -1.55
#